data_AF-A0A9Q0TVS1-F1
#
_entry.id   AF-A0A9Q0TVS1-F1
#
_cell.length_a   1.000
_cell.length_b   1.000
_cell.length_c   1.000
_cell.angle_alpha   90.00
_cell.angle_beta   90.00
_cell.angle_gamma   90.00
#
_symmetry.space_group_name_H-M   'P 1'
#
loop_
_entity.id
_entity.type
_entity.pdbx_description
1 polymer ?
#
loop_
_entity_poly.entity_id
_entity_poly.type
_entity_poly.pdbx_seq_one_letter_code
_entity_poly.pdbx_strand_id
1 'polypeptide(L)' 'MVARKKIALFCCVGLLIYLWNTAYGELTPTGVNFEVEALMGIKASLHDPRDVLKWDEHSVDPCSWIMVTCSTDGFVTTL' A
#
# COMPACT_ATOMS: atom_id res chain seq x y z
N MET A 1 12.94 -7.01 -43.14
CA MET A 1 12.74 -5.86 -42.22
C MET A 1 11.45 -5.95 -41.39
N VAL A 2 10.32 -6.37 -41.97
CA VAL A 2 9.02 -6.51 -41.25
C VAL A 2 9.05 -7.51 -40.08
N ALA A 3 9.69 -8.67 -40.23
CA ALA A 3 9.77 -9.68 -39.17
C ALA A 3 10.54 -9.20 -37.91
N ARG A 4 11.64 -8.46 -38.11
CA ARG A 4 12.41 -7.85 -37.00
C ARG A 4 11.59 -6.81 -36.23
N LYS A 5 10.75 -6.05 -36.93
CA LYS A 5 9.84 -5.05 -36.33
C LYS A 5 8.72 -5.72 -35.53
N LYS A 6 8.20 -6.86 -35.99
CA LYS A 6 7.19 -7.67 -35.27
C LYS A 6 7.75 -8.31 -34.00
N ILE A 7 8.97 -8.85 -34.06
CA ILE A 7 9.67 -9.43 -32.90
C ILE A 7 9.94 -8.34 -31.84
N ALA A 8 10.47 -7.19 -32.26
CA ALA A 8 10.69 -6.07 -31.36
C ALA A 8 9.39 -5.60 -30.69
N LEU A 9 8.29 -5.53 -31.43
CA LEU A 9 6.98 -5.16 -30.89
C LEU A 9 6.48 -6.16 -29.83
N PHE A 10 6.58 -7.47 -30.09
CA PHE A 10 6.21 -8.50 -29.12
C PHE A 10 7.05 -8.42 -27.84
N CYS A 11 8.36 -8.20 -27.97
CA CYS A 11 9.24 -8.02 -26.81
C CYS A 11 8.89 -6.76 -26.00
N CYS A 12 8.60 -5.63 -26.66
CA CYS A 12 8.19 -4.40 -25.99
C CYS A 12 6.89 -4.58 -25.22
N VAL A 13 5.88 -5.21 -25.82
CA VAL A 13 4.60 -5.47 -25.15
C VAL A 13 4.80 -6.41 -23.95
N GLY A 14 5.58 -7.47 -24.10
CA GLY A 14 5.91 -8.38 -22.99
C GLY A 14 6.64 -7.67 -21.84
N LEU A 15 7.59 -6.79 -22.15
CA LEU A 15 8.32 -6.00 -21.17
C LEU A 15 7.40 -5.01 -20.43
N LEU A 16 6.49 -4.34 -21.15
CA LEU A 16 5.52 -3.42 -20.57
C LEU A 16 4.54 -4.14 -19.63
N ILE A 17 4.07 -5.33 -20.00
CA ILE A 17 3.22 -6.16 -19.14
C ILE A 17 3.97 -6.58 -17.87
N TYR A 18 5.24 -6.99 -18.00
CA TYR A 18 6.07 -7.38 -16.85
C TYR A 18 6.29 -6.21 -15.88
N LEU A 19 6.61 -5.02 -16.40
CA LEU A 19 6.79 -3.81 -15.59
C LEU A 19 5.50 -3.32 -14.94
N TRP A 20 4.33 -3.58 -15.55
CA TRP A 20 3.05 -3.23 -14.92
C TRP A 20 2.72 -4.10 -13.72
N ASN A 21 3.06 -5.39 -13.78
CA ASN A 21 2.81 -6.30 -12.66
C ASN A 21 3.64 -5.95 -11.42
N THR A 22 4.80 -5.31 -11.59
CA THR A 22 5.63 -4.87 -10.46
C THR A 22 5.17 -3.57 -9.80
N ALA A 23 4.20 -2.86 -10.39
CA ALA A 23 3.78 -1.52 -9.94
C ALA A 23 2.47 -1.52 -9.12
N TYR A 24 1.84 -2.68 -8.90
CA TYR A 24 0.67 -2.75 -8.04
C TYR A 24 1.12 -2.66 -6.58
N GLY A 25 0.74 -1.57 -5.90
CA GLY A 25 0.78 -1.55 -4.44
C GLY A 25 -0.17 -2.63 -3.91
N GLU A 26 0.31 -3.48 -3.01
CA GLU A 26 -0.48 -4.56 -2.44
C GLU A 26 -1.53 -3.93 -1.52
N LEU A 27 -2.76 -3.82 -2.01
CA LEU A 27 -3.92 -3.41 -1.24
C LEU A 27 -4.65 -4.65 -0.76
N THR A 28 -5.42 -4.50 0.31
CA THR A 28 -6.34 -5.52 0.78
C THR A 28 -7.39 -5.80 -0.29
N PRO A 29 -8.13 -6.93 -0.23
CA PRO A 29 -9.20 -7.22 -1.19
C PRO A 29 -10.28 -6.13 -1.28
N THR A 30 -10.40 -5.31 -0.24
CA THR A 30 -11.32 -4.16 -0.17
C THR A 30 -10.69 -2.85 -0.65
N GLY A 31 -9.43 -2.85 -1.06
CA GLY A 31 -8.72 -1.68 -1.59
C GLY A 31 -8.11 -0.77 -0.52
N VAL A 32 -7.86 -1.28 0.69
CA VAL A 32 -7.27 -0.53 1.81
C VAL A 32 -5.78 -0.86 1.94
N ASN A 33 -4.96 0.04 2.50
CA ASN A 33 -3.57 -0.28 2.85
C ASN A 33 -3.56 -1.33 3.98
N PHE A 34 -2.79 -2.41 3.85
CA PHE A 34 -2.66 -3.42 4.90
C PHE A 34 -2.20 -2.86 6.24
N GLU A 35 -1.39 -1.79 6.25
CA GLU A 35 -0.99 -1.11 7.50
C GLU A 35 -2.19 -0.48 8.19
N VAL A 36 -3.09 0.17 7.43
CA VAL A 36 -4.33 0.75 7.96
C VAL A 36 -5.23 -0.35 8.53
N GLU A 37 -5.42 -1.46 7.82
CA GLU A 37 -6.22 -2.60 8.31
C GLU A 37 -5.64 -3.17 9.62
N ALA A 38 -4.31 -3.36 9.69
CA ALA A 38 -3.64 -3.84 10.89
C ALA A 38 -3.81 -2.88 12.08
N LEU A 39 -3.64 -1.57 11.86
CA LEU A 39 -3.81 -0.54 12.89
C LEU A 39 -5.25 -0.45 13.39
N MET A 40 -6.23 -0.58 12.50
CA MET A 40 -7.65 -0.63 12.89
C MET A 40 -7.95 -1.86 13.76
N GLY A 41 -7.33 -3.01 13.47
CA GLY A 41 -7.38 -4.19 14.33
C GLY A 41 -6.82 -3.92 15.73
N ILE A 42 -5.69 -3.23 15.83
CA ILE A 42 -5.10 -2.83 17.13
C ILE A 42 -6.04 -1.87 17.87
N LYS A 43 -6.54 -0.83 17.22
CA LYS A 43 -7.49 0.12 17.81
C LYS A 43 -8.73 -0.60 18.36
N ALA A 44 -9.29 -1.55 17.62
CA ALA A 44 -10.45 -2.35 18.05
C ALA A 44 -10.14 -3.26 19.26
N SER A 45 -8.88 -3.66 19.43
CA SER A 45 -8.44 -4.52 20.55
C SER A 45 -8.15 -3.75 21.85
N LEU A 46 -8.04 -2.43 21.79
CA LEU A 46 -7.68 -1.58 22.93
C LEU A 46 -8.91 -0.92 23.55
N HIS A 47 -8.97 -0.91 24.89
CA HIS A 47 -9.94 -0.09 25.60
C HIS A 47 -9.44 1.35 25.67
N ASP A 48 -9.96 2.20 24.79
CA ASP A 48 -9.62 3.62 24.70
C ASP A 48 -10.80 4.52 25.13
N PRO A 49 -11.08 4.66 26.43
CA PRO A 49 -12.24 5.38 26.94
C PRO A 49 -12.18 6.89 26.66
N ARG A 50 -11.02 7.41 26.25
CA ARG A 50 -10.81 8.83 25.93
C ARG A 50 -10.69 9.06 24.42
N ASP A 51 -10.81 8.02 23.60
CA ASP A 51 -10.66 8.06 22.15
C ASP A 51 -9.41 8.84 21.74
N VAL A 52 -8.28 8.52 22.40
CA VAL A 52 -6.97 9.07 22.11
C VAL A 52 -6.56 8.67 20.70
N LEU A 53 -6.71 7.39 20.34
CA LEU A 53 -6.40 6.83 19.02
C LEU A 53 -7.41 7.33 17.96
N LYS A 54 -7.26 8.59 17.55
CA LYS A 54 -8.01 9.26 16.47
C LYS A 54 -7.63 8.76 15.07
N TRP A 55 -7.43 7.45 14.91
CA TRP A 55 -7.13 6.78 13.65
C TRP A 55 -8.40 6.61 12.82
N ASP A 56 -8.26 6.68 11.50
CA ASP A 56 -9.35 6.67 10.51
C ASP A 56 -9.14 5.54 9.50
N GLU A 57 -10.10 4.60 9.43
CA GLU A 57 -10.05 3.44 8.54
C GLU A 57 -10.09 3.78 7.05
N HIS A 58 -10.50 5.01 6.69
CA HIS A 58 -10.55 5.49 5.32
C HIS A 58 -9.36 6.41 4.96
N SER A 59 -8.47 6.70 5.91
CA SER A 59 -7.32 7.54 5.64
C SER A 59 -6.24 6.76 4.88
N VAL A 60 -5.60 7.46 3.95
CA VAL A 60 -4.53 6.93 3.10
C VAL A 60 -3.14 7.04 3.74
N ASP A 61 -3.00 7.83 4.81
CA ASP A 61 -1.72 8.16 5.44
C ASP A 61 -1.73 7.88 6.96
N PRO A 62 -1.35 6.67 7.39
CA PRO A 62 -1.23 6.32 8.80
C PRO A 62 -0.05 7.01 9.51
N CYS A 63 0.95 7.52 8.77
CA CYS A 63 2.12 8.17 9.36
C CYS A 63 1.80 9.54 9.99
N SER A 64 0.66 10.11 9.62
CA SER A 64 0.12 11.33 10.22
C SER A 64 -0.62 11.10 11.55
N TRP A 65 -0.87 9.84 11.91
CA TRP A 65 -1.65 9.51 13.09
C TRP A 65 -0.83 9.63 14.37
N ILE A 66 -1.52 9.95 15.46
CA ILE A 66 -0.89 9.94 16.78
C ILE A 66 -0.45 8.51 17.16
N MET A 67 0.60 8.37 17.96
CA MET A 67 1.11 7.04 18.38
C MET A 67 1.49 6.14 17.19
N VAL A 68 1.84 6.72 16.03
CA VAL A 68 2.40 5.99 14.89
C VAL A 68 3.72 6.65 14.53
N THR A 69 4.77 5.86 14.37
CA THR A 69 6.05 6.31 13.81
C THR A 69 6.32 5.52 12.53
N CYS A 70 6.69 6.24 11.48
CA CYS A 70 7.07 5.67 10.21
C CYS A 70 8.57 5.81 9.89
N SER A 71 9.06 4.92 9.05
CA SER A 71 10.38 5.03 8.43
C SER A 71 10.42 6.21 7.44
N THR A 72 11.62 6.53 6.94
CA THR A 72 11.80 7.53 5.88
C THR A 72 11.11 7.15 4.57
N ASP A 73 10.85 5.85 4.38
CA ASP A 73 10.19 5.31 3.20
C ASP A 73 8.65 5.28 3.35
N GLY A 74 8.12 5.73 4.50
CA GLY A 74 6.68 5.83 4.75
C GLY A 74 6.01 4.55 5.28
N PHE A 75 6.79 3.58 5.76
CA PHE A 75 6.25 2.35 6.36
C PHE A 75 6.12 2.50 7.88
N VAL A 76 5.06 1.95 8.46
CA VAL A 76 4.85 1.94 9.91
C VAL A 76 5.88 1.04 10.59
N THR A 77 6.65 1.60 11.54
CA THR A 77 7.71 0.87 12.25
C THR A 77 7.47 0.73 13.74
N THR A 78 6.67 1.60 14.36
CA THR A 78 6.48 1.64 15.82
C THR A 78 5.13 2.27 16.20
N LEU A 79 4.58 1.85 17.34
CA LEU A 79 3.37 2.37 18.00
C LEU A 79 3.68 2.88 19.41
#